data_AF-A0A7K3KK51-F1
#
_entry.id   AF-A0A7K3KK51-F1
#
_cell.length_a   1.000
_cell.length_b   1.000
_cell.length_c   1.000
_cell.angle_alpha   90.00
_cell.angle_beta   90.00
_cell.angle_gamma   90.00
#
_symmetry.space_group_name_H-M   'P 1'
#
loop_
_entity.id
_entity.type
_entity.pdbx_description
1 polymer ?
#
loop_
_entity_poly.entity_id
_entity_poly.type
_entity_poly.pdbx_seq_one_letter_code
_entity_poly.pdbx_strand_id
1 'polypeptide(L)'
;MDEARNGGAQALAAEEAMQPATFEEQVRRGCDLLQQNPAKRPLLYKTLARIAQGPVDLAVLEDELARDVRCAKGSMAPYFYAQWLADAGMARRLDTDGSGRPVNRDDYPELDDDAFDDMLAGFAYEITDAGREVLVRFSPDSRLRALYESQPQRVAVYEDLLAFLREKHHLGQIDSYVRGLASYQAYVAEHQELSPSVFVDKLSDAGVIAFDGGWVVQEGKGEQALS
;
A
#
# COMPACT_ATOMS: atom_id res chain seq x y z
N MET A 1 31.04 -43.79 -0.73
CA MET A 1 31.60 -42.69 0.08
C MET A 1 30.98 -41.36 -0.38
N ASP A 2 29.65 -41.29 -0.52
CA ASP A 2 28.94 -40.13 -1.11
C ASP A 2 27.62 -39.78 -0.40
N GLU A 3 27.04 -40.67 0.41
CA GLU A 3 25.78 -40.36 1.14
C GLU A 3 25.98 -39.40 2.32
N ALA A 4 27.16 -39.43 2.96
CA ALA A 4 27.46 -38.55 4.10
C ALA A 4 27.66 -37.07 3.70
N ARG A 5 28.03 -36.80 2.44
CA ARG A 5 28.16 -35.42 1.92
C ARG A 5 26.81 -34.81 1.54
N ASN A 6 25.86 -35.62 1.08
CA ASN A 6 24.53 -35.15 0.66
C ASN A 6 23.63 -34.79 1.86
N GLY A 7 23.74 -35.53 2.97
CA GLY A 7 23.01 -35.23 4.20
C GLY A 7 23.44 -33.91 4.88
N GLY A 8 24.73 -33.55 4.79
CA GLY A 8 25.24 -32.29 5.34
C GLY A 8 24.78 -31.06 4.55
N ALA A 9 24.72 -31.15 3.22
CA ALA A 9 24.23 -30.06 2.36
C ALA A 9 22.70 -29.86 2.50
N GLN A 10 21.93 -30.93 2.66
CA GLN A 10 20.49 -30.87 2.92
C GLN A 10 20.16 -30.35 4.33
N ALA A 11 20.97 -30.69 5.34
CA ALA A 11 20.82 -30.17 6.70
C ALA A 11 21.18 -28.67 6.77
N LEU A 12 22.25 -28.23 6.11
CA LEU A 12 22.62 -26.81 6.00
C LEU A 12 21.55 -26.01 5.24
N ALA A 13 21.00 -26.54 4.15
CA ALA A 13 19.90 -25.90 3.41
C ALA A 13 18.59 -25.85 4.22
N ALA A 14 18.34 -26.85 5.09
CA ALA A 14 17.19 -26.86 6.00
C ALA A 14 17.39 -25.90 7.19
N GLU A 15 18.61 -25.75 7.70
CA GLU A 15 18.97 -24.74 8.73
C GLU A 15 18.93 -23.32 8.17
N GLU A 16 19.41 -23.08 6.95
CA GLU A 16 19.28 -21.80 6.24
C GLU A 16 17.81 -21.47 5.94
N ALA A 17 16.96 -22.47 5.64
CA ALA A 17 15.52 -22.28 5.48
C ALA A 17 14.78 -22.02 6.81
N MET A 18 15.40 -22.33 7.95
CA MET A 18 14.84 -22.13 9.29
C MET A 18 15.26 -20.79 9.92
N GLN A 19 16.17 -20.04 9.28
CA GLN A 19 16.50 -18.70 9.74
C GLN A 19 15.31 -17.77 9.46
N PRO A 20 14.86 -16.98 10.45
CA PRO A 20 13.81 -16.00 10.21
C PRO A 20 14.30 -15.01 9.16
N ALA A 21 13.42 -14.65 8.22
CA ALA A 21 13.75 -13.70 7.16
C ALA A 21 14.30 -12.40 7.76
N THR A 22 15.37 -11.88 7.18
CA THR A 22 15.97 -10.60 7.58
C THR A 22 14.96 -9.46 7.41
N PHE A 23 15.17 -8.34 8.11
CA PHE A 23 14.30 -7.18 7.98
C PHE A 23 14.21 -6.69 6.52
N GLU A 24 15.34 -6.65 5.81
CA GLU A 24 15.42 -6.27 4.41
C GLU A 24 14.61 -7.20 3.50
N GLU A 25 14.65 -8.51 3.76
CA GLU A 25 13.85 -9.49 3.03
C GLU A 25 12.36 -9.34 3.30
N GLN A 26 11.96 -9.06 4.54
CA GLN A 26 10.57 -8.80 4.90
C GLN A 26 10.06 -7.55 4.16
N VAL A 27 10.82 -6.46 4.20
CA VAL A 27 10.48 -5.22 3.47
C VAL A 27 10.40 -5.48 1.97
N ARG A 28 11.34 -6.24 1.39
CA ARG A 28 11.31 -6.59 -0.03
C ARG A 28 10.05 -7.35 -0.40
N ARG A 29 9.61 -8.33 0.40
CA ARG A 29 8.36 -9.08 0.16
C ARG A 29 7.15 -8.15 0.10
N GLY A 30 7.06 -7.17 1.00
CA GLY A 30 6.01 -6.16 0.97
C GLY A 30 6.08 -5.23 -0.24
N CYS A 31 7.29 -4.78 -0.61
CA CYS A 31 7.49 -3.99 -1.83
C CYS A 31 7.06 -4.77 -3.09
N ASP A 32 7.46 -6.03 -3.19
CA ASP A 32 7.12 -6.94 -4.30
C ASP A 32 5.60 -7.10 -4.41
N LEU A 33 4.91 -7.33 -3.29
CA LEU A 33 3.44 -7.43 -3.23
C LEU A 33 2.76 -6.20 -3.86
N LEU A 34 3.16 -4.99 -3.46
CA LEU A 34 2.54 -3.75 -3.96
C LEU A 34 2.93 -3.45 -5.42
N GLN A 35 4.16 -3.76 -5.83
CA GLN A 35 4.64 -3.52 -7.21
C GLN A 35 3.99 -4.46 -8.22
N GLN A 36 3.89 -5.74 -7.89
CA GLN A 36 3.33 -6.77 -8.78
C GLN A 36 1.81 -6.70 -8.90
N ASN A 37 1.14 -5.94 -8.01
CA ASN A 37 -0.31 -5.81 -7.99
C ASN A 37 -0.78 -4.36 -8.19
N PRO A 38 -0.46 -3.68 -9.30
CA PRO A 38 -0.76 -2.25 -9.49
C PRO A 38 -2.25 -1.90 -9.37
N ALA A 39 -3.14 -2.75 -9.90
CA ALA A 39 -4.58 -2.54 -9.81
C ALA A 39 -5.13 -2.66 -8.37
N LYS A 40 -4.45 -3.41 -7.49
CA LYS A 40 -4.85 -3.63 -6.10
C LYS A 40 -4.07 -2.75 -5.12
N ARG A 41 -2.93 -2.20 -5.54
CA ARG A 41 -2.03 -1.37 -4.72
C ARG A 41 -2.75 -0.25 -3.96
N PRO A 42 -3.72 0.49 -4.53
CA PRO A 42 -4.44 1.51 -3.77
C PRO A 42 -5.19 0.94 -2.56
N LEU A 43 -5.79 -0.24 -2.69
CA LEU A 43 -6.53 -0.90 -1.61
C LEU A 43 -5.58 -1.58 -0.63
N LEU A 44 -4.53 -2.26 -1.10
CA LEU A 44 -3.47 -2.81 -0.24
C LEU A 44 -2.83 -1.72 0.63
N TYR A 45 -2.46 -0.58 0.02
CA TYR A 45 -1.91 0.56 0.75
C TYR A 45 -2.92 1.13 1.75
N LYS A 46 -4.20 1.28 1.36
CA LYS A 46 -5.24 1.78 2.27
C LYS A 46 -5.43 0.85 3.48
N THR A 47 -5.49 -0.46 3.25
CA THR A 47 -5.60 -1.47 4.33
C THR A 47 -4.40 -1.39 5.26
N LEU A 48 -3.18 -1.37 4.73
CA LEU A 48 -1.97 -1.26 5.54
C LEU A 48 -1.92 0.06 6.33
N ALA A 49 -2.28 1.17 5.69
CA ALA A 49 -2.37 2.48 6.35
C ALA A 49 -3.39 2.49 7.49
N ARG A 50 -4.50 1.76 7.34
CA ARG A 50 -5.53 1.63 8.38
C ARG A 50 -5.04 0.80 9.57
N ILE A 51 -4.35 -0.30 9.30
CA ILE A 51 -3.73 -1.14 10.33
C ILE A 51 -2.61 -0.37 11.07
N ALA A 52 -1.92 0.54 10.39
CA ALA A 52 -0.87 1.37 10.99
C ALA A 52 -1.35 2.30 12.11
N GLN A 53 -2.65 2.64 12.13
CA GLN A 53 -3.28 3.51 13.13
C GLN A 53 -3.54 2.79 14.47
N GLY A 54 -3.48 1.46 14.47
CA GLY A 54 -3.68 0.62 15.64
C GLY A 54 -4.29 -0.74 15.26
N PRO A 55 -4.29 -1.71 16.19
CA PRO A 55 -4.95 -2.99 15.97
C PRO A 55 -6.39 -2.81 15.49
N VAL A 56 -6.79 -3.59 14.51
CA VAL A 56 -8.12 -3.46 13.90
C VAL A 56 -8.71 -4.83 13.56
N ASP A 57 -9.96 -5.03 13.98
CA ASP A 57 -10.71 -6.24 13.67
C ASP A 57 -11.05 -6.35 12.19
N LEU A 58 -11.15 -7.59 11.71
CA LEU A 58 -11.51 -7.86 10.31
C LEU A 58 -12.85 -7.23 9.92
N ALA A 59 -13.88 -7.33 10.77
CA ALA A 59 -15.20 -6.78 10.47
C ALA A 59 -15.16 -5.26 10.26
N VAL A 60 -14.37 -4.54 11.06
CA VAL A 60 -14.18 -3.09 10.91
C VAL A 60 -13.45 -2.77 9.61
N LEU A 61 -12.38 -3.51 9.28
CA LEU A 61 -11.67 -3.36 8.01
C LEU A 61 -12.58 -3.62 6.80
N GLU A 62 -13.41 -4.65 6.86
CA GLU A 62 -14.36 -5.00 5.81
C GLU A 62 -15.38 -3.90 5.57
N ASP A 63 -15.98 -3.39 6.64
CA ASP A 63 -16.94 -2.29 6.61
C ASP A 63 -16.32 -1.01 6.03
N GLU A 64 -15.09 -0.65 6.43
CA GLU A 64 -14.40 0.54 5.91
C GLU A 64 -14.01 0.40 4.43
N LEU A 65 -13.58 -0.79 4.01
CA LEU A 65 -13.21 -1.06 2.63
C LEU A 65 -14.43 -1.16 1.72
N ALA A 66 -15.55 -1.71 2.19
CA ALA A 66 -16.80 -1.78 1.44
C ALA A 66 -17.36 -0.40 1.05
N ARG A 67 -17.04 0.65 1.81
CA ARG A 67 -17.42 2.04 1.51
C ARG A 67 -16.53 2.70 0.46
N ASP A 68 -15.41 2.07 0.09
CA ASP A 68 -14.52 2.62 -0.94
C ASP A 68 -15.09 2.39 -2.34
N VAL A 69 -15.24 3.46 -3.13
CA VAL A 69 -15.75 3.37 -4.50
C VAL A 69 -14.89 2.47 -5.40
N ARG A 70 -13.61 2.27 -5.07
CA ARG A 70 -12.70 1.37 -5.79
C ARG A 70 -12.96 -0.10 -5.49
N CYS A 71 -13.74 -0.42 -4.45
CA CYS A 71 -14.18 -1.77 -4.14
C CYS A 71 -15.42 -2.22 -4.93
N ALA A 72 -15.85 -1.46 -5.95
CA ALA A 72 -16.98 -1.82 -6.80
C ALA A 72 -16.85 -3.21 -7.46
N LYS A 73 -17.99 -3.73 -7.94
CA LYS A 73 -18.17 -5.09 -8.49
C LYS A 73 -16.95 -5.61 -9.27
N GLY A 74 -16.33 -6.66 -8.75
CA GLY A 74 -15.12 -7.29 -9.31
C GLY A 74 -13.88 -7.19 -8.42
N SER A 75 -13.93 -6.39 -7.35
CA SER A 75 -12.88 -6.36 -6.32
C SER A 75 -12.91 -7.63 -5.45
N MET A 76 -11.73 -8.03 -5.01
CA MET A 76 -11.51 -9.10 -4.04
C MET A 76 -12.14 -8.72 -2.68
N ALA A 77 -12.63 -9.73 -1.94
CA ALA A 77 -13.20 -9.49 -0.60
C ALA A 77 -12.16 -8.81 0.31
N PRO A 78 -12.55 -7.86 1.19
CA PRO A 78 -11.59 -7.07 1.95
C PRO A 78 -10.65 -7.90 2.84
N TYR A 79 -11.14 -9.04 3.35
CA TYR A 79 -10.36 -10.08 4.01
C TYR A 79 -9.05 -10.40 3.31
N PHE A 80 -9.06 -10.59 1.99
CA PHE A 80 -7.85 -11.00 1.27
C PHE A 80 -6.80 -9.89 1.19
N TYR A 81 -7.17 -8.60 1.24
CA TYR A 81 -6.16 -7.54 1.31
C TYR A 81 -5.40 -7.60 2.63
N ALA A 82 -6.09 -7.83 3.75
CA ALA A 82 -5.46 -7.99 5.06
C ALA A 82 -4.65 -9.29 5.13
N GLN A 83 -5.19 -10.39 4.58
CA GLN A 83 -4.50 -11.67 4.52
C GLN A 83 -3.22 -11.59 3.69
N TRP A 84 -3.25 -10.99 2.50
CA TRP A 84 -2.05 -10.85 1.67
C TRP A 84 -0.96 -10.00 2.34
N LEU A 85 -1.36 -8.96 3.07
CA LEU A 85 -0.44 -8.17 3.86
C LEU A 85 0.16 -9.00 5.00
N ALA A 86 -0.64 -9.85 5.66
CA ALA A 86 -0.16 -10.74 6.70
C ALA A 86 0.77 -11.84 6.17
N ASP A 87 0.42 -12.47 5.06
CA ASP A 87 1.24 -13.48 4.38
C ASP A 87 2.58 -12.90 3.91
N ALA A 88 2.60 -11.62 3.49
CA ALA A 88 3.81 -10.89 3.15
C ALA A 88 4.60 -10.37 4.36
N GLY A 89 4.08 -10.53 5.58
CA GLY A 89 4.71 -10.08 6.83
C GLY A 89 4.56 -8.59 7.12
N MET A 90 3.67 -7.88 6.44
CA MET A 90 3.40 -6.44 6.64
C MET A 90 2.43 -6.18 7.80
N ALA A 91 1.60 -7.16 8.10
CA ALA A 91 0.75 -7.19 9.28
C ALA A 91 0.91 -8.53 9.99
N ARG A 92 0.56 -8.59 11.27
CA ARG A 92 0.41 -9.83 12.01
C ARG A 92 -1.03 -9.96 12.49
N ARG A 93 -1.52 -11.20 12.49
CA ARG A 93 -2.81 -11.54 13.08
C ARG A 93 -2.62 -11.71 14.58
N LEU A 94 -3.54 -11.14 15.36
CA LEU A 94 -3.63 -11.26 16.81
C LEU A 94 -4.98 -11.88 17.14
N ASP A 95 -5.01 -12.94 17.93
CA ASP A 95 -6.30 -13.47 18.41
C ASP A 95 -6.91 -12.49 19.43
N THR A 96 -8.24 -12.43 19.47
CA THR A 96 -8.98 -11.49 20.32
C THR A 96 -10.01 -12.19 21.18
N ASP A 97 -10.25 -11.64 22.38
CA ASP A 97 -11.32 -12.08 23.28
C ASP A 97 -12.71 -11.59 22.82
N GLY A 98 -13.76 -11.97 23.55
CA GLY A 98 -15.13 -11.53 23.30
C GLY A 98 -15.37 -10.01 23.39
N SER A 99 -14.40 -9.23 23.87
CA SER A 99 -14.42 -7.77 23.90
C SER A 99 -13.61 -7.11 22.78
N GLY A 100 -12.98 -7.90 21.90
CA GLY A 100 -12.14 -7.44 20.81
C GLY A 100 -10.71 -7.06 21.23
N ARG A 101 -10.27 -7.45 22.44
CA ARG A 101 -8.91 -7.16 22.91
C ARG A 101 -7.94 -8.24 22.46
N PRO A 102 -6.74 -7.87 21.96
CA PRO A 102 -5.70 -8.85 21.65
C PRO A 102 -5.34 -9.70 22.87
N VAL A 103 -5.22 -11.01 22.64
CA VAL A 103 -4.88 -12.03 23.64
C VAL A 103 -3.55 -12.66 23.26
N ASN A 104 -2.66 -12.83 24.24
CA ASN A 104 -1.46 -13.65 24.11
C ASN A 104 -1.54 -14.83 25.09
N ARG A 105 -1.20 -16.04 24.63
CA ARG A 105 -1.17 -17.26 25.44
C ARG A 105 -0.32 -17.13 26.69
N ASP A 106 0.80 -16.42 26.57
CA ASP A 106 1.77 -16.22 27.66
C ASP A 106 1.21 -15.39 28.84
N ASP A 107 0.15 -14.60 28.60
CA ASP A 107 -0.50 -13.80 29.64
C ASP A 107 -1.45 -14.62 30.52
N TYR A 108 -1.76 -15.86 30.13
CA TYR A 108 -2.72 -16.74 30.80
C TYR A 108 -2.13 -18.13 31.13
N PRO A 109 -0.96 -18.23 31.78
CA PRO A 109 -0.29 -19.50 32.04
C PRO A 109 -1.11 -20.48 32.90
N GLU A 110 -2.13 -19.98 33.60
CA GLU A 110 -3.05 -20.75 34.44
C GLU A 110 -4.17 -21.46 33.67
N LEU A 111 -4.49 -21.00 32.46
CA LEU A 111 -5.48 -21.65 31.60
C LEU A 111 -4.84 -22.86 30.92
N ASP A 112 -5.60 -23.95 30.78
CA ASP A 112 -5.25 -25.00 29.82
C ASP A 112 -5.65 -24.55 28.39
N ASP A 113 -5.27 -25.35 27.40
CA ASP A 113 -5.45 -24.97 26.00
C ASP A 113 -6.94 -24.90 25.62
N ASP A 114 -7.78 -25.79 26.17
CA ASP A 114 -9.23 -25.77 25.93
C ASP A 114 -9.87 -24.50 26.50
N ALA A 115 -9.54 -24.12 27.74
CA ALA A 115 -10.07 -22.91 28.35
C ALA A 115 -9.54 -21.62 27.69
N PHE A 116 -8.31 -21.66 27.16
CA PHE A 116 -7.76 -20.56 26.38
C PHE A 116 -8.49 -20.41 25.05
N ASP A 117 -8.72 -21.50 24.32
CA ASP A 117 -9.44 -21.51 23.05
C ASP A 117 -10.89 -21.04 23.23
N ASP A 118 -11.58 -21.45 24.30
CA ASP A 118 -12.93 -21.00 24.64
C ASP A 118 -13.02 -19.48 24.90
N MET A 119 -11.91 -18.84 25.30
CA MET A 119 -11.84 -17.39 25.51
C MET A 119 -11.71 -16.62 24.18
N LEU A 120 -11.12 -17.22 23.15
CA LEU A 120 -10.90 -16.58 21.86
C LEU A 120 -12.24 -16.43 21.11
N ALA A 121 -12.52 -15.22 20.66
CA ALA A 121 -13.75 -14.89 19.92
C ALA A 121 -13.49 -14.43 18.48
N GLY A 122 -12.27 -14.01 18.16
CA GLY A 122 -11.96 -13.47 16.85
C GLY A 122 -10.47 -13.19 16.64
N PHE A 123 -10.19 -12.27 15.71
CA PHE A 123 -8.84 -11.78 15.48
C PHE A 123 -8.81 -10.36 14.92
N ALA A 124 -7.71 -9.68 15.20
CA ALA A 124 -7.35 -8.37 14.69
C ALA A 124 -6.05 -8.44 13.88
N TYR A 125 -5.78 -7.37 13.14
CA TYR A 125 -4.49 -7.15 12.47
C TYR A 125 -3.74 -6.01 13.12
N GLU A 126 -2.44 -6.19 13.29
CA GLU A 126 -1.50 -5.16 13.74
C GLU A 126 -0.34 -5.02 12.76
N ILE A 127 0.17 -3.81 12.57
CA ILE A 127 1.25 -3.52 11.64
C ILE A 127 2.59 -4.04 12.18
N THR A 128 3.44 -4.57 11.31
CA THR A 128 4.83 -4.91 11.65
C THR A 128 5.78 -3.75 11.33
N ASP A 129 7.02 -3.80 11.82
CA ASP A 129 8.04 -2.80 11.46
C ASP A 129 8.32 -2.78 9.95
N ALA A 130 8.36 -3.95 9.31
CA ALA A 130 8.49 -4.05 7.86
C ALA A 130 7.28 -3.44 7.14
N GLY A 131 6.06 -3.63 7.68
CA GLY A 131 4.85 -2.97 7.21
C GLY A 131 4.92 -1.45 7.28
N ARG A 132 5.47 -0.89 8.37
CA ARG A 132 5.67 0.56 8.52
C ARG A 132 6.64 1.10 7.47
N GLU A 133 7.76 0.41 7.25
CA GLU A 133 8.74 0.79 6.23
C GLU A 133 8.14 0.76 4.82
N VAL A 134 7.38 -0.28 4.47
CA VAL A 134 6.68 -0.37 3.18
C VAL A 134 5.65 0.74 3.04
N LEU A 135 4.93 1.09 4.11
CA LEU A 135 3.98 2.19 4.09
C LEU A 135 4.68 3.53 3.76
N VAL A 136 5.85 3.79 4.33
CA VAL A 136 6.65 4.98 4.00
C VAL A 136 7.08 4.96 2.54
N ARG A 137 7.66 3.85 2.04
CA ARG A 137 8.14 3.73 0.65
C ARG A 137 7.05 3.89 -0.40
N PHE A 138 5.82 3.50 -0.07
CA PHE A 138 4.67 3.62 -0.96
C PHE A 138 3.77 4.80 -0.62
N SER A 139 4.20 5.70 0.27
CA SER A 139 3.47 6.94 0.54
C SER A 139 3.24 7.73 -0.75
N PRO A 140 2.14 8.50 -0.83
CA PRO A 140 1.89 9.40 -1.96
C PRO A 140 3.10 10.28 -2.29
N ASP A 141 3.77 10.82 -1.27
CA ASP A 141 4.97 11.63 -1.40
C ASP A 141 6.14 10.86 -2.02
N SER A 142 6.41 9.64 -1.55
CA SER A 142 7.48 8.81 -2.12
C SER A 142 7.19 8.42 -3.57
N ARG A 143 5.92 8.14 -3.90
CA ARG A 143 5.51 7.82 -5.28
C ARG A 143 5.54 9.04 -6.20
N LEU A 144 5.19 10.22 -5.71
CA LEU A 144 5.29 11.47 -6.46
C LEU A 144 6.76 11.84 -6.72
N ARG A 145 7.63 11.69 -5.72
CA ARG A 145 9.08 11.88 -5.88
C ARG A 145 9.66 10.92 -6.93
N ALA A 146 9.32 9.63 -6.85
CA ALA A 146 9.74 8.65 -7.86
C ALA A 146 9.18 8.97 -9.26
N LEU A 147 7.97 9.52 -9.34
CA LEU A 147 7.40 9.99 -10.60
C LEU A 147 8.24 11.13 -11.19
N TYR A 148 8.64 12.11 -10.38
CA TYR A 148 9.50 13.22 -10.81
C TYR A 148 10.89 12.77 -11.23
N GLU A 149 11.52 11.90 -10.46
CA GLU A 149 12.84 11.34 -10.78
C GLU A 149 12.83 10.52 -12.08
N SER A 150 11.75 9.76 -12.32
CA SER A 150 11.62 8.95 -13.54
C SER A 150 11.29 9.76 -14.80
N GLN A 151 10.66 10.92 -14.64
CA GLN A 151 10.16 11.75 -15.75
C GLN A 151 10.46 13.24 -15.51
N PRO A 152 11.75 13.63 -15.39
CA PRO A 152 12.13 15.01 -15.07
C PRO A 152 11.59 16.03 -16.07
N GLN A 153 11.48 15.66 -17.34
CA GLN A 153 10.94 16.49 -18.42
C GLN A 153 9.44 16.81 -18.29
N ARG A 154 8.71 16.12 -17.39
CA ARG A 154 7.28 16.32 -17.15
C ARG A 154 6.97 17.03 -15.83
N VAL A 155 7.98 17.27 -14.99
CA VAL A 155 7.82 17.81 -13.63
C VAL A 155 7.05 19.14 -13.65
N ALA A 156 7.45 20.08 -14.50
CA ALA A 156 6.77 21.38 -14.58
C ALA A 156 5.28 21.26 -14.93
N VAL A 157 4.91 20.31 -15.82
CA VAL A 157 3.50 20.06 -16.16
C VAL A 157 2.74 19.46 -14.98
N TYR A 158 3.38 18.57 -14.22
CA TYR A 158 2.78 18.00 -13.01
C TYR A 158 2.55 19.05 -11.93
N GLU A 159 3.52 19.93 -11.69
CA GLU A 159 3.41 21.00 -10.68
C GLU A 159 2.30 22.00 -11.03
N ASP A 160 2.25 22.45 -12.28
CA ASP A 160 1.19 23.33 -12.78
C ASP A 160 -0.19 22.66 -12.64
N LEU A 161 -0.29 21.38 -13.02
CA LEU A 161 -1.54 20.63 -12.90
C LEU A 161 -1.95 20.42 -11.44
N LEU A 162 -1.03 20.12 -10.52
CA LEU A 162 -1.32 20.00 -9.10
C LEU A 162 -1.80 21.33 -8.50
N ALA A 163 -1.22 22.45 -8.92
CA ALA A 163 -1.67 23.78 -8.51
C ALA A 163 -3.10 24.06 -8.99
N PHE A 164 -3.44 23.67 -10.22
CA PHE A 164 -4.79 23.78 -10.78
C PHE A 164 -5.80 22.88 -10.05
N LEU A 165 -5.39 21.64 -9.75
CA LEU A 165 -6.24 20.65 -9.06
C LEU A 165 -6.37 20.88 -7.55
N ARG A 166 -5.95 22.03 -7.01
CA ARG A 166 -6.35 22.46 -5.67
C ARG A 166 -7.87 22.64 -5.57
N GLU A 167 -8.53 22.89 -6.70
CA GLU A 167 -9.98 22.86 -6.85
C GLU A 167 -10.43 21.69 -7.73
N LYS A 168 -11.71 21.30 -7.61
CA LYS A 168 -12.28 20.19 -8.38
C LYS A 168 -12.45 20.57 -9.85
N HIS A 169 -11.88 19.75 -10.74
CA HIS A 169 -12.02 19.94 -12.19
C HIS A 169 -12.36 18.65 -12.95
N HIS A 170 -13.19 18.76 -13.98
CA HIS A 170 -13.46 17.66 -14.90
C HIS A 170 -12.38 17.54 -15.99
N LEU A 171 -12.28 16.37 -16.63
CA LEU A 171 -11.26 16.10 -17.65
C LEU A 171 -11.24 17.11 -18.81
N GLY A 172 -12.39 17.63 -19.25
CA GLY A 172 -12.44 18.64 -20.32
C GLY A 172 -11.78 19.98 -19.92
N GLN A 173 -11.94 20.39 -18.65
CA GLN A 173 -11.29 21.58 -18.11
C GLN A 173 -9.78 21.35 -17.98
N ILE A 174 -9.38 20.16 -17.53
CA ILE A 174 -7.97 19.76 -17.41
C ILE A 174 -7.31 19.71 -18.79
N ASP A 175 -7.94 19.12 -19.79
CA ASP A 175 -7.39 19.04 -21.15
C ASP A 175 -7.14 20.45 -21.72
N SER A 176 -8.13 21.34 -21.59
CA SER A 176 -8.01 22.73 -22.03
C SER A 176 -6.91 23.48 -21.28
N TYR A 177 -6.82 23.29 -19.95
CA TYR A 177 -5.80 23.91 -19.11
C TYR A 177 -4.39 23.44 -19.48
N VAL A 178 -4.16 22.12 -19.51
CA VAL A 178 -2.84 21.53 -19.79
C VAL A 178 -2.33 21.95 -21.17
N ARG A 179 -3.20 21.94 -22.19
CA ARG A 179 -2.81 22.39 -23.54
C ARG A 179 -2.44 23.88 -23.59
N GLY A 180 -2.94 24.69 -22.67
CA GLY A 180 -2.59 26.11 -22.54
C GLY A 180 -1.29 26.37 -21.77
N LEU A 181 -0.70 25.36 -21.09
CA LEU A 181 0.48 25.54 -20.26
C LEU A 181 1.75 25.74 -21.08
N ALA A 182 2.55 26.74 -20.70
CA ALA A 182 3.88 26.93 -21.27
C ALA A 182 4.79 25.72 -21.02
N SER A 183 4.69 25.10 -19.84
CA SER A 183 5.42 23.87 -19.49
C SER A 183 5.07 22.69 -20.41
N TYR A 184 3.79 22.54 -20.77
CA TYR A 184 3.33 21.51 -21.71
C TYR A 184 3.77 21.81 -23.14
N GLN A 185 3.69 23.06 -23.58
CA GLN A 185 4.16 23.47 -24.91
C GLN A 185 5.67 23.26 -25.07
N ALA A 186 6.45 23.58 -24.02
CA ALA A 186 7.89 23.31 -23.99
C ALA A 186 8.19 21.81 -24.07
N TYR A 187 7.44 20.98 -23.33
CA TYR A 187 7.55 19.53 -23.41
C TYR A 187 7.27 18.99 -24.83
N VAL A 188 6.18 19.42 -25.47
CA VAL A 188 5.78 18.95 -26.82
C VAL A 188 6.78 19.39 -27.91
N ALA A 189 7.50 20.50 -27.70
CA ALA A 189 8.53 20.94 -28.64
C ALA A 189 9.72 19.96 -28.76
N GLU A 190 10.02 19.21 -27.69
CA GLU A 190 11.20 18.34 -27.61
C GLU A 190 10.84 16.85 -27.48
N HIS A 191 9.57 16.52 -27.22
CA HIS A 191 9.12 15.18 -26.91
C HIS A 191 7.82 14.81 -27.61
N GLN A 192 7.52 13.50 -27.64
CA GLN A 192 6.24 13.01 -28.13
C GLN A 192 5.09 13.54 -27.28
N GLU A 193 4.10 14.15 -27.96
CA GLU A 193 2.88 14.64 -27.33
C GLU A 193 2.15 13.53 -26.58
N LEU A 194 1.68 13.85 -25.37
CA LEU A 194 0.86 12.97 -24.54
C LEU A 194 -0.49 13.63 -24.30
N SER A 195 -1.55 12.84 -24.33
CA SER A 195 -2.86 13.31 -23.87
C SER A 195 -2.77 13.85 -22.43
N PRO A 196 -3.39 14.99 -22.10
CA PRO A 196 -3.52 15.49 -20.73
C PRO A 196 -4.04 14.46 -19.72
N SER A 197 -4.88 13.50 -20.16
CA SER A 197 -5.35 12.40 -19.33
C SER A 197 -4.20 11.54 -18.78
N VAL A 198 -3.09 11.41 -19.52
CA VAL A 198 -1.91 10.65 -19.06
C VAL A 198 -1.29 11.30 -17.83
N PHE A 199 -1.28 12.64 -17.74
CA PHE A 199 -0.75 13.33 -16.56
C PHE A 199 -1.65 13.10 -15.35
N VAL A 200 -2.98 13.15 -15.55
CA VAL A 200 -3.97 12.82 -14.53
C VAL A 200 -3.79 11.38 -14.04
N ASP A 201 -3.66 10.42 -14.95
CA ASP A 201 -3.48 9.01 -14.60
C ASP A 201 -2.21 8.81 -13.76
N LYS A 202 -1.09 9.48 -14.11
CA LYS A 202 0.16 9.39 -13.34
C LYS A 202 0.06 10.00 -11.94
N LEU A 203 -0.60 11.15 -11.80
CA LEU A 203 -0.82 11.76 -10.48
C LEU A 203 -1.80 10.93 -9.63
N SER A 204 -2.82 10.34 -10.28
CA SER A 204 -3.77 9.42 -9.63
C SER A 204 -3.06 8.13 -9.18
N ASP A 205 -2.19 7.57 -10.00
CA ASP A 205 -1.36 6.40 -9.67
C ASP A 205 -0.38 6.68 -8.53
N ALA A 206 0.18 7.90 -8.47
CA ALA A 206 0.97 8.37 -7.34
C ALA A 206 0.09 8.54 -6.08
N GLY A 207 -1.22 8.69 -6.23
CA GLY A 207 -2.19 8.81 -5.14
C GLY A 207 -2.24 10.19 -4.49
N VAL A 208 -1.83 11.22 -5.24
CA VAL A 208 -1.86 12.62 -4.79
C VAL A 208 -3.11 13.36 -5.27
N ILE A 209 -3.82 12.81 -6.25
CA ILE A 209 -5.15 13.26 -6.67
C ILE A 209 -6.16 12.10 -6.63
N ALA A 210 -7.45 12.42 -6.57
CA ALA A 210 -8.52 11.44 -6.74
C ALA A 210 -9.75 12.05 -7.41
N PHE A 211 -10.62 11.18 -7.92
CA PHE A 211 -11.90 11.59 -8.48
C PHE A 211 -12.99 11.57 -7.40
N ASP A 212 -13.57 12.74 -7.14
CA ASP A 212 -14.72 12.94 -6.25
C ASP A 212 -15.70 13.97 -6.86
N GLY A 213 -16.47 13.51 -7.84
CA GLY A 213 -17.28 14.39 -8.71
C GLY A 213 -16.43 15.28 -9.64
N GLY A 214 -15.11 15.18 -9.57
CA GLY A 214 -14.09 15.91 -10.30
C GLY A 214 -12.72 15.51 -9.76
N TRP A 215 -11.65 15.73 -10.52
CA TRP A 215 -10.29 15.49 -10.05
C TRP A 215 -9.86 16.61 -9.11
N VAL A 216 -9.24 16.24 -8.00
CA VAL A 216 -8.76 17.16 -6.97
C VAL A 216 -7.58 16.57 -6.22
N VAL A 217 -6.68 17.42 -5.73
CA VAL A 217 -5.59 17.05 -4.81
C VAL A 217 -6.18 16.49 -3.51
N GLN A 218 -5.54 15.44 -2.99
CA GLN A 218 -5.87 14.87 -1.69
C GLN A 218 -5.09 15.61 -0.59
N GLU A 219 -5.80 16.12 0.42
CA GLU A 219 -5.20 16.84 1.55
C GLU A 219 -4.08 16.02 2.23
N GLY A 220 -2.94 16.66 2.48
CA GLY A 220 -1.80 16.05 3.15
C GLY A 220 -1.03 15.01 2.30
N LYS A 221 -1.26 14.94 0.98
CA LYS A 221 -0.59 13.97 0.09
C LYS A 221 0.25 14.66 -0.97
N GLY A 222 1.54 14.33 -1.04
CA GLY A 222 2.45 14.89 -2.04
C GLY A 222 3.04 16.25 -1.68
N GLU A 223 2.73 16.78 -0.50
CA GLU A 223 3.24 18.07 -0.01
C GLU A 223 4.75 18.04 0.29
N GLN A 224 5.28 16.88 0.69
CA GLN A 224 6.70 16.67 1.02
C GLN A 224 7.53 16.21 -0.18
N ALA A 225 6.90 15.97 -1.33
CA ALA A 225 7.62 15.64 -2.56
C ALA A 225 8.29 16.87 -3.20
N LEU A 226 7.83 18.07 -2.83
CA LEU A 226 8.26 19.37 -3.38
C LEU A 226 9.25 20.14 -2.48
N SER A 227 9.52 19.63 -1.28
CA SER A 227 10.48 20.18 -0.30
C SER A 227 11.86 19.54 -0.42
#